data_AF-A0A3P7IZQ3-F1
#
_entry.id   AF-A0A3P7IZQ3-F1
#
_cell.length_a   1.000
_cell.length_b   1.000
_cell.length_c   1.000
_cell.angle_alpha   90.00
_cell.angle_beta   90.00
_cell.angle_gamma   90.00
#
_symmetry.space_group_name_H-M   'P 1'
#
loop_
_entity.id
_entity.type
_entity.pdbx_description
1 polymer ?
#
loop_
_entity_poly.entity_id
_entity_poly.type
_entity_poly.pdbx_seq_one_letter_code
_entity_poly.pdbx_strand_id
1 'polypeptide(L)'
;MEVANATSHMLSLLIFLGCLTIKDVAAGDSDNSKSLKICPNNNGNHMINADREAMLNAINGIRQKVANGAGENYRGFLPQGSNIYKLEYDCNMETELETEVGKLTGAITLDKKYA
;
A
#
# COMPACT_ATOMS: atom_id res chain seq x y z
N MET A 1 63.05 24.78 27.90
CA MET A 1 62.01 25.16 28.89
C MET A 1 60.73 25.40 28.12
N GLU A 2 59.56 24.92 28.48
CA GLU A 2 59.12 24.00 29.54
C GLU A 2 57.66 23.67 29.17
N VAL A 3 57.42 22.37 29.05
CA VAL A 3 56.21 21.56 29.31
C VAL A 3 54.82 22.23 29.44
N ALA A 4 53.84 21.53 28.86
CA ALA A 4 52.40 21.44 29.17
C ALA A 4 51.44 22.48 28.56
N ASN A 5 50.57 22.04 27.64
CA ASN A 5 49.17 21.78 28.01
C ASN A 5 48.43 21.01 26.90
N ALA A 6 48.33 19.70 27.07
CA ALA A 6 47.56 18.81 26.22
C ALA A 6 46.09 18.77 26.68
N THR A 7 45.28 19.80 26.39
CA THR A 7 43.82 19.75 26.64
C THR A 7 42.97 20.64 25.71
N SER A 8 43.41 20.98 24.49
CA SER A 8 42.60 21.83 23.57
C SER A 8 42.34 21.22 22.19
N HIS A 9 42.58 19.92 22.00
CA HIS A 9 42.20 19.20 20.77
C HIS A 9 41.11 18.15 20.98
N MET A 10 40.64 17.94 22.22
CA MET A 10 39.59 16.97 22.56
C MET A 10 38.18 17.57 22.67
N LEU A 11 38.03 18.91 22.67
CA LEU A 11 36.72 19.57 22.81
C LEU A 11 36.10 20.00 21.48
N SER A 12 36.88 20.12 20.39
CA SER A 12 36.34 20.48 19.08
C SER A 12 35.88 19.27 18.25
N LEU A 13 36.31 18.04 18.60
CA LEU A 13 35.93 16.83 17.88
C LEU A 13 34.61 16.21 18.41
N LEU A 14 34.20 16.58 19.63
CA LEU A 14 32.95 16.12 20.26
C LEU A 14 31.72 16.95 19.87
N ILE A 15 31.89 18.08 19.17
CA ILE A 15 30.74 18.93 18.74
C ILE A 15 30.22 18.54 17.35
N PHE A 16 31.00 17.88 16.49
CA PHE A 16 30.51 17.43 15.17
C PHE A 16 30.12 15.94 15.12
N LEU A 17 30.60 15.10 16.06
CA LEU A 17 30.01 13.76 16.25
C LEU A 17 28.56 13.80 16.75
N GLY A 18 28.06 14.98 17.15
CA GLY A 18 26.65 15.25 17.45
C GLY A 18 25.78 15.55 16.23
N CYS A 19 26.32 15.56 15.01
CA CYS A 19 25.50 15.64 13.79
C CYS A 19 24.95 14.26 13.35
N LEU A 20 25.24 13.20 14.12
CA LEU A 20 24.77 11.84 13.85
C LEU A 20 23.53 11.42 14.65
N THR A 21 22.84 12.33 15.31
CA THR A 21 21.50 12.07 15.85
C THR A 21 20.47 12.70 14.93
N ILE A 22 20.02 11.89 13.98
CA ILE A 22 18.64 11.79 13.47
C ILE A 22 17.81 13.01 13.90
N LYS A 23 17.54 13.93 12.96
CA LYS A 23 16.43 14.86 13.12
C LYS A 23 15.21 14.01 13.45
N ASP A 24 14.60 14.31 14.59
CA ASP A 24 13.40 13.67 15.08
C ASP A 24 12.43 13.40 13.93
N VAL A 25 12.27 12.12 13.61
CA VAL A 25 10.94 11.57 13.36
C VAL A 25 10.05 12.20 14.42
N ALA A 26 9.08 13.00 13.99
CA ALA A 26 8.01 13.42 14.89
C ALA A 26 7.34 12.15 15.40
N ALA A 27 7.69 11.76 16.63
CA ALA A 27 7.08 10.67 17.35
C ALA A 27 5.68 11.15 17.77
N GLY A 28 4.67 10.67 17.05
CA GLY A 28 3.29 11.09 17.28
C GLY A 28 2.21 10.49 16.38
N ASP A 29 2.43 9.34 15.74
CA ASP A 29 1.35 8.33 15.69
C ASP A 29 1.99 6.94 15.84
N SER A 30 1.51 6.23 16.85
CA SER A 30 1.93 4.87 17.20
C SER A 30 0.89 3.93 16.62
N ASP A 31 1.25 3.23 15.54
CA ASP A 31 0.62 1.94 15.26
C ASP A 31 1.68 0.93 14.82
N ASN A 32 2.42 0.44 15.82
CA ASN A 32 3.02 -0.88 15.75
C ASN A 32 1.91 -1.87 16.13
N SER A 33 1.44 -2.61 15.12
CA SER A 33 0.37 -3.61 15.14
C SER A 33 -1.05 -3.06 15.01
N LYS A 34 -1.48 -2.78 13.78
CA LYS A 34 -2.88 -2.91 13.32
C LYS A 34 -2.94 -2.76 11.81
N SER A 35 -3.71 -3.65 11.17
CA SER A 35 -3.97 -3.79 9.73
C SER A 35 -3.36 -2.71 8.83
N LEU A 36 -2.49 -3.14 7.91
CA LEU A 36 -2.02 -2.37 6.75
C LEU A 36 -3.18 -1.51 6.21
N LYS A 37 -3.22 -0.20 6.54
CA LYS A 37 -4.25 0.70 6.05
C LYS A 37 -4.10 0.70 4.53
N ILE A 38 -5.00 0.00 3.84
CA ILE A 38 -4.84 -0.28 2.41
C ILE A 38 -4.67 1.01 1.61
N CYS A 39 -5.36 2.09 1.99
CA CYS A 39 -5.01 3.45 1.60
C CYS A 39 -5.18 4.41 2.79
N PRO A 40 -4.51 5.57 2.80
CA PRO A 40 -4.79 6.63 3.77
C PRO A 40 -6.24 7.08 3.63
N ASN A 41 -7.07 6.84 4.64
CA ASN A 41 -8.45 7.32 4.65
C ASN A 41 -8.43 8.84 4.89
N ASN A 42 -8.43 9.62 3.83
CA ASN A 42 -8.70 11.06 3.90
C ASN A 42 -10.22 11.26 3.85
N ASN A 43 -10.71 12.37 4.44
CA ASN A 43 -12.14 12.73 4.53
C ASN A 43 -12.77 13.11 3.15
N GLY A 44 -12.41 12.36 2.10
CA GLY A 44 -12.86 12.50 0.72
C GLY A 44 -12.73 11.22 -0.11
N ASN A 45 -12.22 10.10 0.44
CA ASN A 45 -12.20 8.83 -0.31
C ASN A 45 -13.59 8.21 -0.35
N HIS A 46 -14.05 7.86 -1.54
CA HIS A 46 -15.38 7.29 -1.75
C HIS A 46 -15.49 5.83 -1.30
N MET A 47 -14.36 5.14 -1.05
CA MET A 47 -14.30 3.73 -0.65
C MET A 47 -13.59 3.54 0.70
N ILE A 48 -14.11 2.66 1.57
CA ILE A 48 -13.49 2.31 2.86
C ILE A 48 -12.56 1.10 2.72
N ASN A 49 -11.58 0.94 3.64
CA ASN A 49 -10.62 -0.17 3.58
C ASN A 49 -11.25 -1.56 3.56
N ALA A 50 -12.37 -1.76 4.28
CA ALA A 50 -13.09 -3.03 4.27
C ALA A 50 -13.58 -3.42 2.87
N ASP A 51 -14.04 -2.44 2.08
CA ASP A 51 -14.48 -2.67 0.70
C ASP A 51 -13.29 -2.95 -0.23
N ARG A 52 -12.17 -2.24 -0.03
CA ARG A 52 -10.91 -2.50 -0.74
C ARG A 52 -10.43 -3.94 -0.51
N GLU A 53 -10.44 -4.38 0.75
CA GLU A 53 -10.09 -5.75 1.14
C GLU A 53 -11.03 -6.77 0.52
N ALA A 54 -12.35 -6.54 0.63
CA ALA A 54 -13.36 -7.44 0.07
C ALA A 54 -13.19 -7.59 -1.45
N MET A 55 -13.01 -6.48 -2.18
CA MET A 55 -12.78 -6.48 -3.61
C MET A 55 -11.48 -7.21 -3.98
N LEU A 56 -10.36 -6.88 -3.33
CA LEU A 56 -9.07 -7.49 -3.61
C LEU A 56 -9.10 -9.01 -3.34
N ASN A 57 -9.72 -9.43 -2.24
CA ASN A 57 -9.87 -10.84 -1.89
C ASN A 57 -10.75 -11.58 -2.90
N ALA A 58 -11.86 -10.97 -3.34
CA ALA A 58 -12.72 -11.55 -4.36
C ALA A 58 -11.97 -11.75 -5.69
N ILE A 59 -11.27 -10.72 -6.17
CA ILE A 59 -10.50 -10.80 -7.43
C ILE A 59 -9.38 -11.83 -7.32
N ASN A 60 -8.62 -11.82 -6.23
CA ASN A 60 -7.56 -12.79 -6.02
C ASN A 60 -8.08 -14.22 -5.87
N GLY A 61 -9.24 -14.42 -5.26
CA GLY A 61 -9.91 -15.72 -5.19
C GLY A 61 -10.28 -16.25 -6.57
N ILE A 62 -10.81 -15.39 -7.45
CA ILE A 62 -11.08 -15.76 -8.85
C ILE A 62 -9.77 -16.09 -9.57
N ARG A 63 -8.76 -15.22 -9.49
CA ARG A 63 -7.45 -15.43 -10.12
C ARG A 63 -6.81 -16.74 -9.68
N GLN A 64 -6.91 -17.09 -8.40
CA GLN A 64 -6.42 -18.35 -7.86
C GLN A 64 -7.15 -19.56 -8.45
N LYS A 65 -8.49 -19.50 -8.57
CA LYS A 65 -9.26 -20.57 -9.22
C LYS A 65 -8.83 -20.76 -10.67
N VAL A 66 -8.63 -19.67 -11.42
CA VAL A 66 -8.14 -19.73 -12.81
C VAL A 66 -6.70 -20.30 -12.87
N ALA A 67 -5.81 -19.86 -11.98
CA ALA A 67 -4.43 -20.34 -11.91
C ALA A 67 -4.34 -21.86 -11.64
N ASN A 68 -5.33 -22.41 -10.94
CA ASN A 68 -5.42 -23.84 -10.63
C ASN A 68 -6.24 -24.65 -11.65
N GLY A 69 -6.80 -24.01 -12.69
CA GLY A 69 -7.68 -24.68 -13.65
C GLY A 69 -9.00 -25.14 -13.03
N ALA A 70 -9.44 -24.50 -11.94
CA ALA A 70 -10.66 -24.79 -11.20
C ALA A 70 -11.71 -23.65 -11.34
N GLY A 71 -11.46 -22.67 -12.20
CA GLY A 71 -12.42 -21.62 -12.51
C GLY A 71 -13.56 -22.18 -13.36
N GLU A 72 -14.79 -22.04 -12.92
CA GLU A 72 -15.96 -22.50 -13.70
C GLU A 72 -16.08 -21.70 -15.01
N ASN A 73 -16.48 -22.39 -16.07
CA ASN A 73 -16.81 -21.80 -17.35
C ASN A 73 -18.19 -22.31 -17.81
N TYR A 74 -18.79 -21.67 -18.80
CA TYR A 74 -20.06 -22.13 -19.41
C TYR A 74 -20.01 -23.62 -19.82
N ARG A 75 -18.82 -24.11 -20.20
CA ARG A 75 -18.56 -25.53 -20.44
C ARG A 75 -17.32 -25.98 -19.65
N GLY A 76 -17.55 -26.75 -18.59
CA GLY A 76 -16.47 -27.32 -17.78
C GLY A 76 -15.69 -26.26 -17.01
N PHE A 77 -14.40 -26.52 -16.81
CA PHE A 77 -13.50 -25.60 -16.11
C PHE A 77 -12.56 -24.89 -17.10
N LEU A 78 -12.16 -23.68 -16.74
CA LEU A 78 -11.06 -22.97 -17.38
C LEU A 78 -9.77 -23.80 -17.23
N PRO A 79 -8.93 -23.86 -18.28
CA PRO A 79 -7.65 -24.55 -18.18
C PRO A 79 -6.75 -23.88 -17.14
N GLN A 80 -5.78 -24.64 -16.64
CA GLN A 80 -4.79 -24.11 -15.71
C GLN A 80 -4.03 -22.94 -16.34
N GLY A 81 -4.13 -21.76 -15.74
CA GLY A 81 -3.39 -20.58 -16.18
C GLY A 81 -1.96 -20.58 -15.65
N SER A 82 -0.98 -20.60 -16.55
CA SER A 82 0.39 -20.22 -16.19
C SER A 82 0.48 -18.70 -16.05
N ASN A 83 1.38 -18.22 -15.20
CA ASN A 83 1.69 -16.79 -15.06
C ASN A 83 0.56 -15.89 -14.49
N ILE A 84 -0.31 -16.44 -13.64
CA ILE A 84 -1.35 -15.65 -12.94
C ILE A 84 -0.84 -15.24 -11.56
N TYR A 85 -0.51 -13.97 -11.40
CA TYR A 85 -0.01 -13.41 -10.14
C TYR A 85 -1.12 -12.95 -9.21
N LYS A 86 -0.88 -13.03 -7.90
CA LYS A 86 -1.70 -12.38 -6.89
C LYS A 86 -1.58 -10.86 -7.04
N LEU A 87 -2.70 -10.16 -6.96
CA LEU A 87 -2.74 -8.70 -6.96
C LEU A 87 -2.53 -8.15 -5.56
N GLU A 88 -1.91 -6.99 -5.51
CA GLU A 88 -1.83 -6.11 -4.35
C GLU A 88 -2.64 -4.86 -4.64
N TYR A 89 -3.10 -4.20 -3.58
CA TYR A 89 -3.83 -2.95 -3.74
C TYR A 89 -2.87 -1.79 -3.98
N ASP A 90 -3.16 -0.93 -4.95
CA ASP A 90 -2.41 0.29 -5.22
C ASP A 90 -3.33 1.52 -5.14
N CYS A 91 -3.04 2.42 -4.20
CA CYS A 91 -3.80 3.64 -3.99
C CYS A 91 -3.65 4.67 -5.12
N ASN A 92 -2.54 4.63 -5.85
CA ASN A 92 -2.35 5.53 -6.99
C ASN A 92 -3.34 5.16 -8.10
N MET A 93 -3.52 3.85 -8.34
CA MET A 93 -4.52 3.36 -9.29
C MET A 93 -5.95 3.67 -8.86
N GLU A 94 -6.25 3.60 -7.55
CA GLU A 94 -7.54 4.05 -7.03
C GLU A 94 -7.78 5.54 -7.31
N THR A 95 -6.77 6.38 -7.10
CA THR A 95 -6.86 7.83 -7.34
C THR A 95 -7.10 8.16 -8.81
N GLU A 96 -6.42 7.45 -9.71
CA GLU A 96 -6.65 7.55 -11.16
C GLU A 96 -8.06 7.10 -11.54
N LEU A 97 -8.53 5.99 -10.96
CA LEU A 97 -9.89 5.49 -11.17
C LEU A 97 -10.94 6.48 -10.67
N GLU A 98 -10.78 7.05 -9.47
CA GLU A 98 -11.67 8.08 -8.93
C GLU A 98 -11.74 9.31 -9.85
N THR A 99 -10.61 9.70 -10.43
CA THR A 99 -10.54 10.81 -11.41
C THR A 99 -11.38 10.51 -12.65
N GLU A 100 -11.32 9.29 -13.19
CA GLU A 100 -12.12 8.91 -14.37
C GLU A 100 -13.61 8.73 -14.02
N VAL A 101 -13.91 8.13 -12.87
CA VAL A 101 -15.29 7.97 -12.38
C VAL A 101 -15.95 9.35 -12.18
N GLY A 102 -15.20 10.34 -11.68
CA GLY A 102 -15.67 11.71 -11.53
C GLY A 102 -16.05 12.41 -12.84
N LYS A 103 -15.56 11.94 -14.00
CA LYS A 103 -15.93 12.48 -15.32
C LYS A 103 -17.25 11.91 -15.85
N LEU A 104 -17.75 10.83 -15.26
CA LEU A 104 -18.95 10.16 -15.75
C LEU A 104 -20.18 11.04 -15.50
N THR A 105 -20.87 11.42 -16.57
CA THR A 105 -22.15 12.14 -16.53
C THR A 105 -23.36 11.22 -16.63
N GLY A 106 -23.13 9.91 -16.78
CA GLY A 106 -24.17 8.88 -16.93
C GLY A 106 -24.07 7.80 -15.85
N ALA A 107 -25.20 7.18 -15.53
CA ALA A 107 -25.27 6.04 -14.63
C ALA A 107 -24.90 4.75 -15.40
N ILE A 108 -23.87 4.04 -14.94
CA ILE A 108 -23.57 2.70 -15.43
C ILE A 108 -24.40 1.70 -14.61
N THR A 109 -25.50 1.21 -15.17
CA THR A 109 -26.21 0.05 -14.62
C THR A 109 -25.48 -1.22 -15.02
N LEU A 110 -24.92 -1.93 -14.05
CA LEU A 110 -24.50 -3.33 -14.21
C LEU A 110 -25.77 -4.19 -14.16
N ASP A 111 -26.47 -4.32 -15.28
CA ASP A 111 -27.57 -5.26 -15.38
C ASP A 111 -27.04 -6.69 -15.19
N LYS A 112 -27.69 -7.42 -14.30
CA LYS A 112 -27.28 -8.73 -13.77
C LYS A 112 -27.30 -9.83 -14.83
N LYS A 113 -26.34 -9.84 -15.75
CA LYS A 113 -26.22 -10.90 -16.78
C LYS A 113 -25.28 -12.05 -16.38
N TYR A 114 -24.64 -11.97 -15.21
CA TYR A 114 -23.69 -12.98 -14.72
C TYR A 114 -23.99 -13.48 -13.30
N ALA A 115 -25.27 -13.54 -12.93
CA ALA A 115 -25.74 -14.21 -11.72
C ALA A 115 -26.25 -15.62 -12.05
#